data_AF-A0A0H2R2F1-F1
#
_entry.id   AF-A0A0H2R2F1-F1
#
_cell.length_a   1.000
_cell.length_b   1.000
_cell.length_c   1.000
_cell.angle_alpha   90.00
_cell.angle_beta   90.00
_cell.angle_gamma   90.00
#
_symmetry.space_group_name_H-M   'P 1'
#
loop_
_entity.id
_entity.type
_entity.pdbx_description
1 polymer ?
#
loop_
_entity_poly.entity_id
_entity_poly.type
_entity_poly.pdbx_seq_one_letter_code
_entity_poly.pdbx_strand_id
1 'polypeptide(L)'
;MTHGVFGFQGPSLPPFETLLIRGPYPPSAPIHLSISHLKTLENDDEVVASRRTSGVVMLSPNRQAFTSTLEDFNDGWLTSNAMTGNYASLLSKVNIYYPPTPTHWMLLLSLMKPLSKAPHPLKHGLLKTAPSLLILHEPSTYFLEAGSSSGLLSHYLQLITSALATASFLSACEPSMKSIPVVLFDSRLAQLKMPIVRRVDSPRRRRSSSSDSRASKDEGVRNDRVSTFVEKYFQWVGNVSGEEAPASSNAPPPSTFDESGSGSGRGVGAYEMILQNRREASGGAIIWKWTESKQNKKSSTWRSETEFEWHSQ
;
A
#
# COMPACT_ATOMS: atom_id res chain seq x y z
N MET A 1 -17.39 4.80 10.44
CA MET A 1 -16.24 5.48 9.81
C MET A 1 -16.01 4.86 8.45
N THR A 2 -16.29 5.59 7.37
CA THR A 2 -16.03 5.17 5.99
C THR A 2 -14.70 5.78 5.53
N HIS A 3 -13.85 5.00 4.87
CA HIS A 3 -12.54 5.46 4.38
C HIS A 3 -12.41 5.20 2.87
N GLY A 4 -12.09 6.18 2.05
CA GLY A 4 -11.85 6.01 0.61
C GLY A 4 -10.37 5.82 0.29
N VAL A 5 -10.04 4.88 -0.61
CA VAL A 5 -8.64 4.60 -1.03
C VAL A 5 -8.25 5.36 -2.30
N PHE A 6 -9.19 5.66 -3.21
CA PHE A 6 -8.89 6.35 -4.47
C PHE A 6 -9.94 7.42 -4.78
N GLY A 7 -9.75 8.61 -4.20
CA GLY A 7 -10.66 9.75 -4.33
C GLY A 7 -11.94 9.65 -3.48
N PHE A 8 -12.59 10.80 -3.26
CA PHE A 8 -13.83 10.90 -2.47
C PHE A 8 -15.08 10.37 -3.17
N GLN A 9 -15.00 10.13 -4.47
CA GLN A 9 -16.09 9.57 -5.26
C GLN A 9 -16.06 8.04 -5.31
N GLY A 10 -15.00 7.43 -4.79
CA GLY A 10 -14.84 5.99 -4.77
C GLY A 10 -15.63 5.30 -3.65
N PRO A 11 -15.76 3.96 -3.73
CA PRO A 11 -16.38 3.17 -2.70
C PRO A 11 -15.62 3.31 -1.37
N SER A 12 -16.36 3.25 -0.27
CA SER A 12 -15.77 3.30 1.06
C SER A 12 -15.31 1.93 1.52
N LEU A 13 -14.11 1.89 2.10
CA LEU A 13 -13.61 0.75 2.85
C LEU A 13 -14.49 0.45 4.06
N PRO A 14 -14.68 -0.84 4.36
CA PRO A 14 -15.23 -1.27 5.64
C PRO A 14 -14.28 -0.84 6.78
N PRO A 15 -14.77 -0.75 8.02
CA PRO A 15 -13.91 -0.54 9.18
C PRO A 15 -12.81 -1.60 9.29
N PHE A 16 -11.59 -1.17 9.60
CA PHE A 16 -10.43 -2.06 9.72
C PHE A 16 -9.51 -1.64 10.87
N GLU A 17 -8.90 -2.62 11.53
CA GLU A 17 -7.73 -2.42 12.40
C GLU A 17 -6.44 -2.55 11.59
N THR A 18 -6.40 -3.53 10.69
CA THR A 18 -5.24 -3.78 9.83
C THR A 18 -5.69 -4.05 8.40
N LEU A 19 -5.10 -3.33 7.46
CA LEU A 19 -5.41 -3.45 6.02
C LEU A 19 -4.12 -3.64 5.22
N LEU A 20 -4.09 -4.67 4.37
CA LEU A 20 -3.05 -4.89 3.36
C LEU A 20 -3.63 -4.59 1.99
N ILE A 21 -2.99 -3.71 1.22
CA ILE A 21 -3.27 -3.47 -0.20
C ILE A 21 -2.01 -3.84 -0.99
N ARG A 22 -2.16 -4.72 -1.98
CA ARG A 22 -1.06 -5.18 -2.82
C ARG A 22 -1.45 -5.24 -4.29
N GLY A 23 -0.45 -5.32 -5.16
CA GLY A 23 -0.62 -5.26 -6.63
C GLY A 23 -0.45 -3.83 -7.17
N PRO A 24 -0.73 -3.59 -8.47
CA PRO A 24 -0.56 -2.28 -9.10
C PRO A 24 -1.68 -1.32 -8.69
N TYR A 25 -1.56 -0.72 -7.51
CA TYR A 25 -2.46 0.34 -7.06
C TYR A 25 -1.93 1.73 -7.49
N PRO A 26 -2.84 2.72 -7.70
CA PRO A 26 -2.47 4.10 -7.98
C PRO A 26 -1.46 4.68 -6.97
N PRO A 27 -0.36 5.32 -7.41
CA PRO A 27 0.64 5.90 -6.50
C PRO A 27 0.08 6.90 -5.47
N SER A 28 -1.02 7.59 -5.81
CA SER A 28 -1.70 8.54 -4.93
C SER A 28 -2.60 7.90 -3.86
N ALA A 29 -2.86 6.59 -3.92
CA ALA A 29 -3.79 5.89 -3.04
C ALA A 29 -3.50 6.05 -1.53
N PRO A 30 -2.24 5.95 -1.05
CA PRO A 30 -1.93 6.18 0.36
C PRO A 30 -2.28 7.60 0.84
N ILE A 31 -2.16 8.59 -0.05
CA ILE A 31 -2.50 9.99 0.24
C ILE A 31 -4.02 10.14 0.35
N HIS A 32 -4.77 9.61 -0.62
CA HIS A 32 -6.24 9.62 -0.58
C HIS A 32 -6.78 8.96 0.68
N LEU A 33 -6.24 7.80 1.06
CA LEU A 33 -6.59 7.13 2.30
C LEU A 33 -6.33 8.00 3.53
N SER A 34 -5.17 8.66 3.56
CA SER A 34 -4.80 9.57 4.66
C SER A 34 -5.80 10.73 4.79
N ILE A 35 -6.14 11.39 3.69
CA ILE A 35 -7.09 12.51 3.68
C ILE A 35 -8.48 12.02 4.08
N SER A 36 -8.94 10.90 3.50
CA SER A 36 -10.26 10.35 3.84
C SER A 36 -10.34 9.97 5.31
N HIS A 37 -9.30 9.36 5.88
CA HIS A 37 -9.26 9.02 7.30
C HIS A 37 -9.38 10.26 8.18
N LEU A 38 -8.59 11.29 7.91
CA LEU A 38 -8.60 12.54 8.69
C LEU A 38 -9.95 13.26 8.58
N LYS A 39 -10.57 13.28 7.40
CA LYS A 39 -11.89 13.87 7.20
C LYS A 39 -12.97 13.17 8.03
N THR A 40 -12.94 11.84 8.09
CA THR A 40 -13.87 11.07 8.93
C THR A 40 -13.69 11.40 10.40
N LEU A 41 -12.46 11.62 10.86
CA LEU A 41 -12.18 12.01 12.24
C LEU A 41 -12.64 13.44 12.58
N GLU A 42 -12.69 14.35 11.62
CA GLU A 42 -13.21 15.71 11.84
C GLU A 42 -14.73 15.74 11.99
N ASN A 43 -15.44 14.77 11.41
CA ASN A 43 -16.90 14.70 11.46
C ASN A 43 -17.44 13.97 12.71
N ASP A 44 -16.60 13.27 13.46
CA ASP A 44 -17.02 12.57 14.67
C ASP A 44 -17.02 13.54 15.87
N ASP A 45 -18.18 14.14 16.18
CA ASP A 45 -18.36 15.16 17.23
C ASP A 45 -17.85 14.76 18.62
N GLU A 46 -17.95 13.47 18.96
CA GLU A 46 -17.50 12.92 20.25
C GLU A 46 -15.97 13.03 20.44
N VAL A 47 -15.24 13.16 19.34
CA VAL A 47 -13.78 13.18 19.30
C VAL A 47 -13.20 14.60 19.36
N VAL A 48 -13.98 15.60 18.94
CA VAL A 48 -13.54 17.00 18.78
C VAL A 48 -13.14 17.63 20.12
N ALA A 49 -13.76 17.23 21.22
CA ALA A 49 -13.51 17.81 22.55
C ALA A 49 -12.17 17.37 23.20
N SER A 50 -11.56 16.25 22.76
CA SER A 50 -10.39 15.66 23.41
C SER A 50 -9.10 15.64 22.57
N ARG A 51 -9.15 16.00 21.27
CA ARG A 51 -8.01 15.81 20.37
C ARG A 51 -7.23 17.09 20.08
N ARG A 52 -5.98 17.14 20.56
CA ARG A 52 -4.90 17.67 19.73
C ARG A 52 -4.89 16.82 18.46
N THR A 53 -5.10 17.42 17.30
CA THR A 53 -5.31 16.73 16.02
C THR A 53 -4.23 15.68 15.76
N SER A 54 -4.57 14.40 15.95
CA SER A 54 -3.70 13.26 15.70
C SER A 54 -3.54 13.07 14.19
N GLY A 55 -2.36 13.40 13.67
CA GLY A 55 -2.05 13.29 12.25
C GLY A 55 -1.91 11.85 11.76
N VAL A 56 -1.72 11.70 10.46
CA VAL A 56 -1.34 10.41 9.84
C VAL A 56 0.17 10.35 9.75
N VAL A 57 0.73 9.17 9.98
CA VAL A 57 2.16 8.91 9.77
C VAL A 57 2.31 7.88 8.67
N MET A 58 3.06 8.23 7.64
CA MET A 58 3.38 7.36 6.51
C MET A 58 4.89 7.14 6.44
N LEU A 59 5.29 5.89 6.26
CA LEU A 59 6.68 5.47 6.09
C LEU A 59 6.87 4.98 4.66
N SER A 60 7.80 5.58 3.93
CA SER A 60 8.06 5.25 2.52
C SER A 60 9.57 5.18 2.27
N PRO A 61 10.09 4.24 1.49
CA PRO A 61 11.52 3.97 1.41
C PRO A 61 12.36 5.03 0.69
N ASN A 62 11.80 5.66 -0.35
CA ASN A 62 12.54 6.59 -1.19
C ASN A 62 11.67 7.78 -1.58
N ARG A 63 12.07 8.98 -1.14
CA ARG A 63 11.37 10.23 -1.44
C ARG A 63 11.35 10.54 -2.93
N GLN A 64 12.50 10.43 -3.60
CA GLN A 64 12.62 10.78 -5.02
C GLN A 64 11.77 9.85 -5.88
N ALA A 65 11.84 8.54 -5.63
CA ALA A 65 11.02 7.57 -6.34
C ALA A 65 9.52 7.83 -6.12
N PHE A 66 9.11 8.04 -4.87
CA PHE A 66 7.70 8.33 -4.55
C PHE A 66 7.21 9.63 -5.21
N THR A 67 7.99 10.71 -5.12
CA THR A 67 7.65 12.00 -5.76
C THR A 67 7.58 11.87 -7.28
N SER A 68 8.57 11.23 -7.92
CA SER A 68 8.55 10.99 -9.37
C SER A 68 7.29 10.20 -9.77
N THR A 69 6.97 9.11 -9.07
CA THR A 69 5.77 8.31 -9.40
C THR A 69 4.47 9.10 -9.25
N LEU A 70 4.38 10.02 -8.29
CA LEU A 70 3.22 10.89 -8.13
C LEU A 70 3.14 11.95 -9.24
N GLU A 71 4.27 12.56 -9.60
CA GLU A 71 4.36 13.54 -10.69
C GLU A 71 4.04 12.92 -12.06
N ASP A 72 4.52 11.70 -12.30
CA ASP A 72 4.28 10.93 -13.53
C ASP A 72 2.83 10.46 -13.63
N PHE A 73 2.23 10.10 -12.48
CA PHE A 73 0.82 9.72 -12.40
C PHE A 73 -0.11 10.93 -12.60
N ASN A 74 0.27 12.11 -12.10
CA ASN A 74 -0.46 13.38 -12.21
C ASN A 74 -1.98 13.25 -11.93
N ASP A 75 -2.30 12.88 -10.69
CA ASP A 75 -3.68 12.69 -10.22
C ASP A 75 -4.50 13.99 -10.33
N GLY A 76 -5.49 14.00 -11.24
CA GLY A 76 -6.32 15.18 -11.51
C GLY A 76 -7.14 15.65 -10.30
N TRP A 77 -7.54 14.72 -9.43
CA TRP A 77 -8.25 15.05 -8.19
C TRP A 77 -7.33 15.81 -7.23
N LEU A 78 -6.11 15.29 -7.00
CA LEU A 78 -5.14 15.96 -6.11
C LEU A 78 -4.77 17.32 -6.68
N THR A 79 -4.49 17.43 -7.97
CA THR A 79 -4.18 18.72 -8.62
C THR A 79 -5.28 19.75 -8.44
N SER A 80 -6.55 19.33 -8.53
CA SER A 80 -7.70 20.22 -8.39
C SER A 80 -8.02 20.59 -6.94
N ASN A 81 -7.73 19.70 -5.98
CA ASN A 81 -8.24 19.82 -4.60
C ASN A 81 -7.16 20.13 -3.55
N ALA A 82 -5.90 19.74 -3.76
CA ALA A 82 -4.84 19.82 -2.74
C ALA A 82 -4.55 21.26 -2.28
N MET A 83 -4.81 22.27 -3.12
CA MET A 83 -4.61 23.69 -2.79
C MET A 83 -5.84 24.36 -2.17
N THR A 84 -6.98 23.65 -2.05
CA THR A 84 -8.13 24.20 -1.33
C THR A 84 -7.87 24.19 0.17
N GLY A 85 -8.30 25.22 0.90
CA GLY A 85 -7.98 25.37 2.33
C GLY A 85 -8.38 24.15 3.18
N ASN A 86 -9.50 23.49 2.84
CA ASN A 86 -9.99 22.30 3.54
C ASN A 86 -9.01 21.13 3.39
N TYR A 87 -8.61 20.78 2.16
CA TYR A 87 -7.71 19.65 1.94
C TYR A 87 -6.25 19.98 2.26
N ALA A 88 -5.81 21.23 2.09
CA ALA A 88 -4.49 21.69 2.50
C ALA A 88 -4.31 21.53 4.03
N SER A 89 -5.34 21.87 4.82
CA SER A 89 -5.35 21.64 6.26
C SER A 89 -5.22 20.15 6.62
N LEU A 90 -5.97 19.28 5.94
CA LEU A 90 -5.86 17.82 6.14
C LEU A 90 -4.47 17.28 5.74
N LEU A 91 -3.96 17.69 4.58
CA LEU A 91 -2.63 17.28 4.09
C LEU A 91 -1.51 17.73 5.02
N SER A 92 -1.63 18.91 5.65
CA SER A 92 -0.65 19.38 6.64
C SER A 92 -0.53 18.47 7.88
N LYS A 93 -1.52 17.61 8.12
CA LYS A 93 -1.54 16.62 9.20
C LYS A 93 -0.96 15.26 8.77
N VAL A 94 -0.55 15.09 7.50
CA VAL A 94 0.07 13.87 6.97
C VAL A 94 1.59 14.02 7.04
N ASN A 95 2.24 13.27 7.93
CA ASN A 95 3.69 13.27 8.08
C ASN A 95 4.28 12.06 7.34
N ILE A 96 5.12 12.31 6.34
CA ILE A 96 5.80 11.25 5.58
C ILE A 96 7.27 11.21 5.97
N TYR A 97 7.75 10.04 6.43
CA TYR A 97 9.15 9.79 6.73
C TYR A 97 9.76 8.85 5.69
N TYR A 98 11.03 9.09 5.38
CA TYR A 98 11.76 8.37 4.34
C TYR A 98 13.00 7.63 4.87
N PRO A 99 12.83 6.55 5.65
CA PRO A 99 13.96 5.77 6.13
C PRO A 99 14.76 5.18 4.95
N PRO A 100 16.09 5.37 4.86
CA PRO A 100 16.85 4.89 3.70
C PRO A 100 17.13 3.38 3.72
N THR A 101 17.04 2.71 4.87
CA THR A 101 17.26 1.26 5.00
C THR A 101 16.26 0.62 5.97
N PRO A 102 16.09 -0.72 5.97
CA PRO A 102 15.25 -1.43 6.94
C PRO A 102 15.62 -1.12 8.39
N THR A 103 16.91 -1.00 8.69
CA THR A 103 17.38 -0.69 10.05
C THR A 103 16.95 0.72 10.48
N HIS A 104 16.99 1.70 9.57
CA HIS A 104 16.51 3.05 9.87
C HIS A 104 14.99 3.06 10.09
N TRP A 105 14.24 2.25 9.34
CA TRP A 105 12.79 2.09 9.54
C TRP A 105 12.50 1.50 10.93
N MET A 106 13.19 0.43 11.31
CA MET A 106 13.06 -0.18 12.64
C MET A 106 13.41 0.79 13.76
N LEU A 107 14.51 1.54 13.60
CA LEU A 107 14.91 2.59 14.54
C LEU A 107 13.80 3.64 14.66
N LEU A 108 13.26 4.11 13.53
CA LEU A 108 12.19 5.09 13.51
C LEU A 108 10.96 4.60 14.27
N LEU A 109 10.49 3.37 14.00
CA LEU A 109 9.37 2.74 14.73
C LEU A 109 9.63 2.63 16.24
N SER A 110 10.89 2.37 16.64
CA SER A 110 11.28 2.31 18.06
C SER A 110 11.32 3.68 18.74
N LEU A 111 11.56 4.74 17.96
CA LEU A 111 11.62 6.14 18.40
C LEU A 111 10.24 6.82 18.40
N MET A 112 9.23 6.22 17.77
CA MET A 112 7.83 6.68 17.78
C MET A 112 7.14 6.48 19.14
N LYS A 113 7.85 6.71 20.25
CA LYS A 113 7.23 6.78 21.57
C LYS A 113 6.63 8.17 21.75
N PRO A 114 5.35 8.30 22.15
CA PRO A 114 4.79 9.61 22.46
C PRO A 114 5.64 10.24 23.55
N LEU A 115 5.76 11.57 23.52
CA LEU A 115 6.24 12.32 24.68
C LEU A 115 5.31 12.01 25.86
N SER A 116 5.78 11.12 26.74
CA SER A 116 5.09 10.85 28.00
C SER A 116 4.97 12.16 28.76
N LYS A 117 3.79 12.40 29.35
CA LYS A 117 3.55 13.56 30.23
C LYS A 117 4.41 13.53 31.49
N ALA A 118 5.16 12.45 31.73
CA ALA A 118 6.15 12.38 32.80
C ALA A 118 7.22 13.48 32.63
N PRO A 119 7.71 14.09 33.73
CA PRO A 119 8.68 15.18 33.73
C PRO A 119 10.10 14.73 33.34
N HIS A 120 10.24 13.72 32.46
CA HIS A 120 11.53 13.26 31.99
C HIS A 120 12.14 14.26 30.99
N PRO A 121 13.45 14.54 31.10
CA PRO A 121 14.12 15.64 30.39
C PRO A 121 14.30 15.44 28.88
N LEU A 122 13.88 14.30 28.31
CA LEU A 122 13.95 14.04 26.88
C LEU A 122 12.76 14.69 26.16
N LYS A 123 12.81 16.02 26.01
CA LYS A 123 11.77 16.87 25.39
C LYS A 123 11.64 16.73 23.86
N HIS A 124 12.31 15.74 23.25
CA HIS A 124 12.40 15.60 21.79
C HIS A 124 11.91 14.22 21.33
N GLY A 125 10.66 13.88 21.66
CA GLY A 125 9.96 12.81 20.95
C GLY A 125 9.76 13.22 19.49
N LEU A 126 9.93 12.26 18.56
CA LEU A 126 9.75 12.50 17.13
C LEU A 126 8.32 12.97 16.81
N LEU A 127 7.35 12.45 17.56
CA LEU A 127 5.93 12.75 17.41
C LEU A 127 5.45 13.60 18.59
N LYS A 128 4.79 14.72 18.27
CA LYS A 128 4.14 15.59 19.27
C LYS A 128 2.89 14.95 19.88
N THR A 129 2.21 14.11 19.10
CA THR A 129 0.95 13.42 19.44
C THR A 129 0.98 12.01 18.85
N ALA A 130 0.22 11.06 19.42
CA ALA A 130 0.06 9.77 18.78
C ALA A 130 -0.61 9.94 17.40
N PRO A 131 -0.17 9.19 16.37
CA PRO A 131 -0.81 9.22 15.07
C PRO A 131 -2.17 8.54 15.14
N SER A 132 -3.11 8.99 14.33
CA SER A 132 -4.42 8.35 14.17
C SER A 132 -4.39 7.16 13.21
N LEU A 133 -3.39 7.11 12.32
CA LEU A 133 -3.22 6.08 11.30
C LEU A 133 -1.73 5.92 11.00
N LEU A 134 -1.27 4.67 10.92
CA LEU A 134 0.09 4.33 10.50
C LEU A 134 0.07 3.63 9.13
N ILE A 135 0.75 4.21 8.14
CA ILE A 135 0.85 3.66 6.79
C ILE A 135 2.28 3.21 6.52
N LEU A 136 2.44 1.95 6.11
CA LEU A 136 3.67 1.37 5.61
C LEU A 136 3.57 1.29 4.08
N HIS A 137 4.40 2.05 3.37
CA HIS A 137 4.37 2.13 1.92
C HIS A 137 5.62 1.49 1.32
N GLU A 138 5.43 0.49 0.46
CA GLU A 138 6.45 -0.19 -0.33
C GLU A 138 7.67 -0.74 0.45
N PRO A 139 7.52 -1.38 1.63
CA PRO A 139 8.67 -1.92 2.36
C PRO A 139 9.40 -3.04 1.59
N SER A 140 8.78 -3.69 0.59
CA SER A 140 9.42 -4.70 -0.25
C SER A 140 10.60 -4.16 -1.07
N THR A 141 10.63 -2.85 -1.36
CA THR A 141 11.71 -2.17 -2.07
C THR A 141 13.10 -2.50 -1.52
N TYR A 142 13.27 -2.49 -0.19
CA TYR A 142 14.55 -2.77 0.45
C TYR A 142 15.09 -4.18 0.21
N PHE A 143 14.18 -5.11 -0.10
CA PHE A 143 14.48 -6.53 -0.16
C PHE A 143 14.63 -7.04 -1.60
N LEU A 144 14.13 -6.28 -2.59
CA LEU A 144 14.20 -6.66 -4.00
C LEU A 144 15.50 -6.19 -4.68
N GLU A 145 16.04 -5.04 -4.27
CA GLU A 145 17.22 -4.44 -4.92
C GLU A 145 18.55 -5.07 -4.49
N ALA A 146 18.59 -5.67 -3.29
CA ALA A 146 19.84 -6.09 -2.66
C ALA A 146 20.49 -7.36 -3.23
N GLY A 147 19.89 -8.01 -4.25
CA GLY A 147 20.40 -9.23 -4.91
C GLY A 147 20.62 -10.45 -3.99
N SER A 148 20.39 -10.30 -2.69
CA SER A 148 20.81 -11.22 -1.64
C SER A 148 19.58 -11.95 -1.12
N SER A 149 19.34 -13.15 -1.61
CA SER A 149 18.16 -13.97 -1.29
C SER A 149 18.13 -14.54 0.13
N SER A 150 19.15 -14.29 0.97
CA SER A 150 19.26 -14.86 2.31
C SER A 150 18.63 -13.93 3.37
N GLY A 151 17.55 -14.39 4.01
CA GLY A 151 16.93 -13.71 5.15
C GLY A 151 15.84 -12.66 4.84
N LEU A 152 15.39 -12.54 3.59
CA LEU A 152 14.44 -11.49 3.18
C LEU A 152 13.08 -11.57 3.91
N LEU A 153 12.55 -12.79 4.13
CA LEU A 153 11.26 -12.97 4.81
C LEU A 153 11.31 -12.46 6.26
N SER A 154 12.29 -12.91 7.04
CA SER A 154 12.31 -12.65 8.48
C SER A 154 12.41 -11.16 8.77
N HIS A 155 13.24 -10.44 8.01
CA HIS A 155 13.37 -8.99 8.14
C HIS A 155 12.11 -8.24 7.70
N TYR A 156 11.47 -8.68 6.60
CA TYR A 156 10.21 -8.10 6.15
C TYR A 156 9.09 -8.29 7.19
N LEU A 157 8.93 -9.51 7.71
CA LEU A 157 7.97 -9.80 8.79
C LEU A 157 8.32 -9.06 10.09
N GLN A 158 9.61 -8.89 10.39
CA GLN A 158 10.06 -8.12 11.54
C GLN A 158 9.65 -6.64 11.43
N LEU A 159 9.75 -6.04 10.25
CA LEU A 159 9.27 -4.67 10.02
C LEU A 159 7.77 -4.54 10.29
N ILE A 160 6.97 -5.47 9.73
CA ILE A 160 5.52 -5.46 9.89
C ILE A 160 5.12 -5.66 11.35
N THR A 161 5.68 -6.68 12.00
CA THR A 161 5.38 -6.96 13.41
C THR A 161 5.80 -5.82 14.32
N SER A 162 6.91 -5.16 14.02
CA SER A 162 7.35 -3.98 14.77
C SER A 162 6.41 -2.79 14.58
N ALA A 163 5.91 -2.56 13.37
CA ALA A 163 4.93 -1.50 13.12
C ALA A 163 3.61 -1.76 13.86
N LEU A 164 3.12 -3.01 13.85
CA LEU A 164 1.93 -3.42 14.59
C LEU A 164 2.14 -3.27 16.11
N ALA A 165 3.30 -3.67 16.62
CA ALA A 165 3.64 -3.50 18.03
C ALA A 165 3.73 -2.02 18.42
N THR A 166 4.33 -1.18 17.57
CA THR A 166 4.39 0.27 17.77
C THR A 166 2.98 0.87 17.80
N ALA A 167 2.10 0.51 16.86
CA ALA A 167 0.71 0.98 16.85
C ALA A 167 -0.07 0.55 18.11
N SER A 168 0.10 -0.71 18.54
CA SER A 168 -0.50 -1.21 19.78
C SER A 168 0.03 -0.47 21.01
N PHE A 169 1.33 -0.21 21.08
CA PHE A 169 1.95 0.54 22.17
C PHE A 169 1.44 1.98 22.22
N LEU A 170 1.38 2.64 21.07
CA LEU A 170 0.84 4.00 20.92
C LEU A 170 -0.63 4.07 21.37
N SER A 171 -1.44 3.09 20.96
CA SER A 171 -2.84 2.99 21.37
C SER A 171 -3.00 2.85 22.88
N ALA A 172 -2.14 2.03 23.53
CA ALA A 172 -2.18 1.83 24.97
C ALA A 172 -1.77 3.09 25.77
N CYS A 173 -0.99 4.00 25.16
CA CYS A 173 -0.57 5.25 25.79
C CYS A 173 -1.66 6.33 25.80
N GLU A 174 -2.70 6.20 24.96
CA GLU A 174 -3.81 7.15 24.87
C GLU A 174 -5.16 6.43 25.12
N PRO A 175 -5.61 6.32 26.38
CA PRO A 175 -6.82 5.56 26.74
C PRO A 175 -8.12 6.03 26.07
N SER A 176 -8.14 7.27 25.57
CA SER A 176 -9.28 7.85 24.87
C SER A 176 -9.31 7.54 23.37
N MET A 177 -8.25 6.96 22.81
CA MET A 177 -8.20 6.59 21.40
C MET A 177 -8.60 5.13 21.19
N LYS A 178 -9.37 4.91 20.13
CA LYS A 178 -9.54 3.58 19.54
C LYS A 178 -8.16 3.09 19.05
N SER A 179 -8.02 1.78 18.88
CA SER A 179 -6.80 1.18 18.33
C SER A 179 -6.36 1.91 17.06
N ILE A 180 -5.07 2.24 16.98
CA ILE A 180 -4.48 2.94 15.83
C ILE A 180 -4.42 1.96 14.66
N PRO A 181 -5.20 2.18 13.58
CA PRO A 181 -5.14 1.31 12.42
C PRO A 181 -3.77 1.32 11.74
N VAL A 182 -3.39 0.16 11.19
CA VAL A 182 -2.16 -0.02 10.42
C VAL A 182 -2.48 -0.46 9.00
N VAL A 183 -1.98 0.27 8.01
CA VAL A 183 -2.19 -0.02 6.60
C VAL A 183 -0.85 -0.33 5.94
N LEU A 184 -0.78 -1.40 5.17
CA LEU A 184 0.37 -1.78 4.36
C LEU A 184 -0.01 -1.67 2.88
N PHE A 185 0.67 -0.78 2.16
CA PHE A 185 0.64 -0.70 0.70
C PHE A 185 1.93 -1.31 0.17
N ASP A 186 1.84 -2.39 -0.61
CA ASP A 186 3.03 -3.05 -1.16
C ASP A 186 2.73 -3.74 -2.51
N SER A 187 3.08 -3.06 -3.60
CA SER A 187 2.80 -3.49 -4.96
C SER A 187 3.63 -4.70 -5.37
N ARG A 188 4.84 -4.84 -4.80
CA ARG A 188 5.81 -5.88 -5.17
C ARG A 188 5.90 -7.01 -4.14
N LEU A 189 4.99 -7.06 -3.17
CA LEU A 189 4.91 -8.13 -2.18
C LEU A 189 4.86 -9.55 -2.80
N ALA A 190 4.23 -9.70 -3.97
CA ALA A 190 4.16 -10.97 -4.68
C ALA A 190 5.51 -11.42 -5.27
N GLN A 191 6.45 -10.49 -5.48
CA GLN A 191 7.78 -10.76 -6.02
C GLN A 191 8.76 -11.25 -4.94
N LEU A 192 8.45 -11.01 -3.67
CA LEU A 192 9.24 -11.50 -2.55
C LEU A 192 9.13 -13.03 -2.45
N LYS A 193 10.26 -13.70 -2.66
CA LYS A 193 10.39 -15.16 -2.56
C LYS A 193 11.01 -15.55 -1.23
N MET A 194 10.51 -16.64 -0.65
CA MET A 194 11.15 -17.27 0.50
C MET A 194 12.52 -17.83 0.06
N PRO A 195 13.56 -17.74 0.91
CA PRO A 195 14.74 -18.58 0.69
C PRO A 195 14.28 -20.04 0.67
N ILE A 196 14.63 -20.76 -0.41
CA ILE A 196 14.29 -22.17 -0.56
C ILE A 196 15.01 -22.92 0.56
N VAL A 197 14.31 -23.18 1.67
CA VAL A 197 14.76 -24.17 2.63
C VAL A 197 14.67 -25.49 1.89
N ARG A 198 15.80 -25.94 1.34
CA ARG A 198 15.91 -27.30 0.81
C ARG A 198 15.46 -28.19 1.96
N ARG A 199 14.31 -28.83 1.79
CA ARG A 199 13.90 -29.87 2.73
C ARG A 199 15.07 -30.84 2.73
N VAL A 200 15.70 -31.00 3.88
CA VAL A 200 16.68 -32.05 4.06
C VAL A 200 15.91 -33.30 3.71
N ASP A 201 16.25 -33.91 2.57
CA ASP A 201 15.61 -35.12 2.11
C ASP A 201 15.64 -36.08 3.29
N SER A 202 14.48 -36.31 3.90
CA SER A 202 14.37 -37.28 4.98
C SER A 202 14.95 -38.57 4.40
N PRO A 203 15.96 -39.19 5.03
CA PRO A 203 16.70 -40.28 4.42
C PRO A 203 15.71 -41.38 4.07
N ARG A 204 15.31 -41.39 2.81
CA ARG A 204 14.27 -42.28 2.31
C ARG A 204 14.95 -43.63 2.23
N ARG A 205 14.72 -44.42 3.28
CA ARG A 205 15.14 -45.80 3.47
C ARG A 205 15.10 -46.49 2.09
N ARG A 206 16.27 -46.70 1.49
CA ARG A 206 16.43 -47.34 0.19
C ARG A 206 15.79 -48.73 0.28
N ARG A 207 14.57 -48.88 -0.22
CA ARG A 207 14.08 -50.17 -0.69
C ARG A 207 14.15 -50.12 -2.20
N SER A 208 15.14 -50.85 -2.70
CA SER A 208 15.36 -51.19 -4.10
C SER A 208 14.12 -51.83 -4.71
N SER A 209 13.52 -51.15 -5.69
CA SER A 209 12.74 -51.82 -6.74
C SER A 209 13.04 -51.12 -8.05
N SER A 210 13.94 -51.73 -8.81
CA SER A 210 14.18 -51.44 -10.21
C SER A 210 12.92 -51.73 -11.02
N SER A 211 12.34 -50.71 -11.64
CA SER A 211 11.77 -50.81 -13.00
C SER A 211 11.33 -49.44 -13.49
N ASP A 212 11.61 -49.24 -14.76
CA ASP A 212 11.46 -48.05 -15.57
C ASP A 212 10.12 -47.34 -15.42
N SER A 213 10.19 -46.00 -15.34
CA SER A 213 9.19 -45.10 -15.96
C SER A 213 9.77 -43.70 -16.04
N ARG A 214 10.15 -43.30 -17.27
CA ARG A 214 10.45 -41.93 -17.66
C ARG A 214 9.19 -41.07 -17.51
N ALA A 215 9.01 -40.48 -16.35
CA ALA A 215 8.11 -39.35 -16.15
C ALA A 215 8.91 -38.25 -15.47
N SER A 216 9.11 -37.16 -16.20
CA SER A 216 9.76 -35.92 -15.75
C SER A 216 9.08 -35.39 -14.49
N LYS A 217 9.62 -35.77 -13.33
CA LYS A 217 9.36 -35.15 -12.04
C LYS A 217 9.93 -33.73 -12.06
N ASP A 218 9.16 -32.80 -12.60
CA ASP A 218 9.23 -31.43 -12.12
C ASP A 218 8.48 -31.41 -10.78
N GLU A 219 9.10 -32.00 -9.74
CA GLU A 219 8.65 -31.82 -8.36
C GLU A 219 8.90 -30.36 -8.02
N GLY A 220 7.92 -29.53 -8.39
CA GLY A 220 7.93 -28.09 -8.24
C GLY A 220 8.34 -27.74 -6.83
N VAL A 221 9.51 -27.09 -6.71
CA VAL A 221 9.92 -26.41 -5.50
C VAL A 221 8.76 -25.50 -5.13
N ARG A 222 8.05 -25.87 -4.05
CA ARG A 222 6.90 -25.14 -3.54
C ARG A 222 7.42 -23.81 -2.99
N ASN A 223 7.56 -22.84 -3.89
CA ASN A 223 7.93 -21.48 -3.55
C ASN A 223 6.73 -20.86 -2.86
N ASP A 224 6.62 -21.12 -1.55
CA ASP A 224 5.67 -20.42 -0.70
C ASP A 224 5.94 -18.91 -0.84
N ARG A 225 4.90 -18.15 -1.16
CA ARG A 225 5.02 -16.71 -1.37
C ARG A 225 5.02 -16.02 -0.02
N VAL A 226 5.93 -15.05 0.17
CA VAL A 226 6.00 -14.21 1.39
C VAL A 226 4.64 -13.59 1.71
N SER A 227 3.92 -13.24 0.65
CA SER A 227 2.60 -12.65 0.70
C SER A 227 1.59 -13.45 1.54
N THR A 228 1.61 -14.79 1.48
CA THR A 228 0.70 -15.65 2.25
C THR A 228 0.96 -15.62 3.76
N PHE A 229 2.21 -15.38 4.17
CA PHE A 229 2.55 -15.21 5.59
C PHE A 229 2.13 -13.83 6.09
N VAL A 230 2.34 -12.82 5.26
CA VAL A 230 2.02 -11.42 5.58
C VAL A 230 0.52 -11.23 5.75
N GLU A 231 -0.30 -11.82 4.87
CA GLU A 231 -1.77 -11.78 4.97
C GLU A 231 -2.32 -12.18 6.35
N LYS A 232 -1.62 -13.03 7.11
CA LYS A 232 -2.08 -13.48 8.43
C LYS A 232 -2.08 -12.38 9.50
N TYR A 233 -1.33 -11.30 9.27
CA TYR A 233 -1.25 -10.15 10.18
C TYR A 233 -2.33 -9.09 9.89
N PHE A 234 -3.04 -9.21 8.76
CA PHE A 234 -3.99 -8.22 8.30
C PHE A 234 -5.42 -8.75 8.32
N GLN A 235 -6.34 -7.97 8.89
CA GLN A 235 -7.76 -8.28 8.93
C GLN A 235 -8.34 -8.24 7.51
N TRP A 236 -8.02 -7.19 6.76
CA TRP A 236 -8.47 -7.00 5.39
C TRP A 236 -7.29 -7.10 4.41
N VAL A 237 -7.53 -7.78 3.28
CA VAL A 237 -6.56 -7.93 2.20
C VAL A 237 -7.19 -7.50 0.89
N GLY A 238 -6.71 -6.39 0.32
CA GLY A 238 -7.03 -5.88 -1.00
C GLY A 238 -5.99 -6.35 -2.03
N ASN A 239 -6.45 -7.11 -3.02
CA ASN A 239 -5.64 -7.50 -4.17
C ASN A 239 -6.04 -6.62 -5.34
N VAL A 240 -5.15 -5.74 -5.77
CA VAL A 240 -5.31 -4.96 -6.99
C VAL A 240 -4.73 -5.76 -8.15
N SER A 241 -5.47 -5.83 -9.24
CA SER A 241 -5.02 -6.33 -10.54
C SER A 241 -5.33 -5.28 -11.60
N GLY A 242 -4.33 -4.94 -12.40
CA GLY A 242 -4.51 -4.12 -13.60
C GLY A 242 -4.41 -5.02 -14.82
N GLU A 243 -5.30 -4.82 -15.79
CA GLU A 243 -5.08 -5.33 -17.13
C GLU A 243 -4.04 -4.40 -17.78
N GLU A 244 -2.76 -4.79 -17.71
CA GLU A 244 -1.74 -4.15 -18.55
C GLU A 244 -2.19 -4.32 -19.99
N ALA A 245 -2.59 -3.21 -20.63
CA ALA A 245 -2.96 -3.22 -22.03
C ALA A 245 -1.88 -4.00 -22.79
N PRO A 246 -2.24 -5.10 -23.50
CA PRO A 246 -1.26 -5.97 -24.10
C PRO A 246 -0.34 -5.10 -24.93
N ALA A 247 0.94 -5.02 -24.53
CA ALA A 247 1.93 -4.22 -25.21
C ALA A 247 1.86 -4.62 -26.68
N SER A 248 1.26 -3.75 -27.50
CA SER A 248 0.77 -4.12 -28.83
C SER A 248 1.94 -4.67 -29.62
N SER A 249 2.03 -6.00 -29.70
CA SER A 249 3.17 -6.68 -30.26
C SER A 249 3.15 -6.44 -31.77
N ASN A 250 4.14 -5.70 -32.26
CA ASN A 250 4.54 -5.64 -33.67
C ASN A 250 3.58 -5.00 -34.68
N ALA A 251 2.64 -4.13 -34.28
CA ALA A 251 1.99 -3.27 -35.26
C ALA A 251 3.01 -2.25 -35.81
N PRO A 252 3.25 -2.18 -37.14
CA PRO A 252 4.15 -1.19 -37.72
C PRO A 252 3.72 0.23 -37.36
N PRO A 253 4.66 1.19 -37.23
CA PRO A 253 4.33 2.57 -36.88
C PRO A 253 3.27 3.10 -37.84
N PRO A 254 2.14 3.65 -37.34
CA PRO A 254 1.13 4.23 -38.22
C PRO A 254 1.75 5.35 -39.05
N SER A 255 1.52 5.30 -40.37
CA SER A 255 2.01 6.29 -41.32
C SER A 255 1.54 7.69 -40.94
N THR A 256 2.47 8.63 -40.96
CA THR A 256 2.42 9.98 -40.38
C THR A 256 1.54 11.00 -41.11
N PHE A 257 0.38 10.65 -41.68
CA PHE A 257 -0.28 11.58 -42.62
C PHE A 257 -1.82 11.68 -42.63
N ASP A 258 -2.52 11.44 -41.52
CA ASP A 258 -3.96 11.80 -41.41
C ASP A 258 -4.26 12.57 -40.10
N GLU A 259 -4.37 13.89 -40.23
CA GLU A 259 -4.45 14.87 -39.13
C GLU A 259 -5.90 15.28 -38.78
N SER A 260 -6.87 14.36 -38.82
CA SER A 260 -8.29 14.69 -38.58
C SER A 260 -9.07 13.71 -37.70
N GLY A 261 -8.42 12.69 -37.15
CA GLY A 261 -9.08 11.72 -36.27
C GLY A 261 -9.25 12.27 -34.85
N SER A 262 -10.49 12.39 -34.38
CA SER A 262 -10.84 12.57 -32.97
C SER A 262 -10.08 11.54 -32.12
N GLY A 263 -9.00 11.98 -31.46
CA GLY A 263 -8.10 11.12 -30.73
C GLY A 263 -8.83 10.38 -29.62
N SER A 264 -9.21 9.13 -29.89
CA SER A 264 -9.57 8.18 -28.85
C SER A 264 -8.34 8.03 -27.96
N GLY A 265 -8.38 8.67 -26.79
CA GLY A 265 -7.29 8.61 -25.82
C GLY A 265 -6.90 7.15 -25.62
N ARG A 266 -5.60 6.85 -25.69
CA ARG A 266 -5.09 5.54 -25.29
C ARG A 266 -5.54 5.30 -23.86
N GLY A 267 -6.49 4.38 -23.68
CA GLY A 267 -7.04 4.03 -22.38
C GLY A 267 -5.90 3.62 -21.45
N VAL A 268 -5.83 4.27 -20.29
CA VAL A 268 -5.05 3.75 -19.16
C VAL A 268 -5.90 2.60 -18.58
N GLY A 269 -5.26 1.54 -18.10
CA GLY A 269 -5.87 0.22 -17.95
C GLY A 269 -7.17 0.16 -17.14
N ALA A 270 -7.91 -0.94 -17.32
CA ALA A 270 -8.96 -1.33 -16.39
C ALA A 270 -8.33 -2.00 -15.17
N TYR A 271 -8.79 -1.61 -13.99
CA TYR A 271 -8.30 -2.13 -12.72
C TYR A 271 -9.45 -2.71 -11.91
N GLU A 272 -9.10 -3.73 -11.14
CA GLU A 272 -10.00 -4.40 -10.21
C GLU A 272 -9.28 -4.54 -8.87
N MET A 273 -9.97 -4.22 -7.78
CA MET A 273 -9.53 -4.54 -6.43
C MET A 273 -10.52 -5.50 -5.79
N ILE A 274 -10.00 -6.64 -5.35
CA ILE A 274 -10.76 -7.64 -4.58
C ILE A 274 -10.34 -7.53 -3.12
N LEU A 275 -11.25 -7.07 -2.28
CA LEU A 275 -11.06 -6.87 -0.86
C LEU A 275 -11.71 -8.02 -0.07
N GLN A 276 -10.92 -8.71 0.73
CA GLN A 276 -11.35 -9.90 1.49
C GLN A 276 -11.07 -9.73 2.99
N ASN A 277 -12.05 -10.07 3.83
CA ASN A 277 -11.88 -10.16 5.28
C ASN A 277 -11.33 -11.54 5.65
N ARG A 278 -10.15 -11.58 6.27
CA ARG A 278 -9.49 -12.84 6.65
C ARG A 278 -10.07 -13.47 7.92
N ARG A 279 -10.80 -12.71 8.75
CA ARG A 279 -11.44 -13.23 9.98
C ARG A 279 -12.77 -13.92 9.69
N GLU A 280 -13.44 -13.54 8.60
CA GLU A 280 -14.74 -14.08 8.21
C GLU A 280 -14.60 -15.01 7.00
N ALA A 281 -14.45 -16.32 7.23
CA ALA A 281 -14.33 -17.30 6.14
C ALA A 281 -15.55 -17.32 5.19
N SER A 282 -16.71 -16.88 5.68
CA SER A 282 -17.95 -16.74 4.90
C SER A 282 -18.21 -15.32 4.41
N GLY A 283 -17.35 -14.36 4.75
CA GLY A 283 -17.50 -12.97 4.31
C GLY A 283 -17.29 -12.89 2.81
N GLY A 284 -18.29 -12.39 2.09
CA GLY A 284 -18.18 -12.16 0.65
C GLY A 284 -17.01 -11.24 0.33
N ALA A 285 -16.34 -11.48 -0.80
CA ALA A 285 -15.33 -10.56 -1.30
C ALA A 285 -16.02 -9.29 -1.82
N ILE A 286 -15.49 -8.13 -1.46
CA ILE A 286 -15.93 -6.85 -2.00
C ILE A 286 -15.09 -6.58 -3.25
N ILE A 287 -15.75 -6.37 -4.39
CA ILE A 287 -15.07 -6.16 -5.68
C ILE A 287 -15.30 -4.71 -6.10
N TRP A 288 -14.21 -3.99 -6.35
CA TRP A 288 -14.25 -2.63 -6.89
C TRP A 288 -13.56 -2.59 -8.23
N LYS A 289 -14.19 -1.95 -9.21
CA LYS A 289 -13.63 -1.81 -10.56
C LYS A 289 -13.54 -0.34 -10.92
N TRP A 290 -12.43 0.05 -11.51
CA TRP A 290 -12.26 1.40 -12.04
C TRP A 290 -11.44 1.37 -13.33
N THR A 291 -11.58 2.43 -14.10
CA THR A 291 -10.73 2.71 -15.26
C THR A 291 -9.98 3.99 -15.00
N GLU A 292 -8.71 4.01 -15.41
CA GLU A 292 -7.91 5.24 -15.42
C GLU A 292 -7.98 5.84 -16.81
N SER A 293 -8.14 7.16 -16.91
CA SER A 293 -8.06 7.84 -18.20
C SER A 293 -7.13 9.04 -18.10
N LYS A 294 -6.25 9.20 -19.10
CA LYS A 294 -5.41 10.40 -19.23
C LYS A 294 -6.15 11.42 -20.06
N GLN A 295 -6.59 12.50 -19.44
CA GLN A 295 -7.19 13.60 -20.15
C GLN A 295 -6.12 14.58 -20.63
N ASN A 296 -6.01 14.73 -21.95
CA ASN A 296 -5.23 15.81 -22.55
C ASN A 296 -6.07 17.08 -22.53
N LYS A 297 -5.76 18.01 -21.63
CA LYS A 297 -6.37 19.34 -21.67
C LYS A 297 -5.94 20.02 -22.98
N LYS A 298 -6.90 20.67 -23.67
CA LYS A 298 -6.69 21.32 -24.98
C LYS A 298 -5.65 22.45 -24.99
N SER A 299 -5.14 22.85 -23.83
CA SER A 299 -4.08 23.85 -23.70
C SER A 299 -2.72 23.16 -23.70
N SER A 300 -1.89 23.48 -24.69
CA SER A 300 -0.59 22.84 -24.98
C SER A 300 0.44 22.94 -23.86
N THR A 301 0.17 23.71 -22.80
CA THR A 301 1.10 23.90 -21.68
C THR A 301 0.85 22.98 -20.47
N TRP A 302 -0.27 22.25 -20.43
CA TRP A 302 -0.64 21.45 -19.26
C TRP A 302 -0.30 19.97 -19.43
N ARG A 303 0.29 19.37 -18.39
CA ARG A 303 0.53 17.92 -18.31
C ARG A 303 -0.83 17.18 -18.32
N SER A 304 -0.88 16.01 -18.97
CA SER A 304 -2.06 15.15 -18.96
C SER A 304 -2.42 14.74 -17.53
N GLU A 305 -3.66 14.92 -17.12
CA GLU A 305 -4.13 14.51 -15.79
C GLU A 305 -4.76 13.13 -15.84
N THR A 306 -4.55 12.33 -14.81
CA THR A 306 -5.18 11.01 -14.67
C THR A 306 -6.46 11.15 -13.84
N GLU A 307 -7.58 10.72 -14.42
CA GLU A 307 -8.89 10.67 -13.76
C GLU A 307 -9.34 9.22 -13.54
N PHE A 308 -10.09 9.01 -12.46
CA PHE A 308 -10.67 7.72 -12.09
C PHE A 308 -12.15 7.69 -12.43
N GLU A 309 -12.57 6.67 -13.17
CA GLU A 309 -13.97 6.38 -13.40
C GLU A 309 -14.34 5.07 -12.70
N TRP A 310 -15.24 5.16 -11.73
CA TRP A 310 -15.66 4.04 -10.91
C TRP A 310 -16.86 3.32 -11.54
N HIS A 311 -16.77 1.99 -11.63
CA HIS A 311 -17.84 1.15 -12.13
C HIS A 311 -18.57 0.50 -10.95
N SER A 312 -19.80 0.96 -10.67
CA SER A 312 -20.66 0.32 -9.68
C SER A 312 -21.15 -1.04 -10.19
N GLN A 313 -21.04 -2.08 -9.36
CA GLN A 313 -21.76 -3.35 -9.57
C GLN A 313 -23.16 -3.30 -8.98
#